data_AF-A0A068UF97-F1
#
_entry.id   AF-A0A068UF97-F1
#
_cell.length_a   1.000
_cell.length_b   1.000
_cell.length_c   1.000
_cell.angle_alpha   90.00
_cell.angle_beta   90.00
_cell.angle_gamma   90.00
#
_symmetry.space_group_name_H-M   'P 1'
#
loop_
_entity.id
_entity.type
_entity.pdbx_description
1 polymer ?
#
loop_
_entity_poly.entity_id
_entity_poly.type
_entity_poly.pdbx_seq_one_letter_code
_entity_poly.pdbx_strand_id
1 'polypeptide(L)'
;MNSLHSTKFKVMDASQGIHQTTKGIWVAKCPLPNPNGGPEILAVDTEGSDGSEREDDTKFEKQTALFCLAISNTVIVNMMCCTIGLNNGGNRPLLRTVFDVMIRKFCAPRKVTLVFVLRDKNECPLDKLEEQLKEGMYKVKIIFNCHKFS
;
A
#
# COMPACT_ATOMS: atom_id res chain seq x y z
N MET A 1 6.69 -1.60 6.93
CA MET A 1 7.28 -2.95 6.68
C MET A 1 8.29 -3.37 7.75
N ASN A 2 9.36 -2.61 7.98
CA ASN A 2 10.38 -2.97 8.99
C ASN A 2 9.81 -3.19 10.40
N SER A 3 8.96 -2.29 10.89
CA SER A 3 8.33 -2.44 12.21
C SER A 3 7.38 -3.65 12.30
N LEU A 4 6.56 -3.87 11.26
CA LEU A 4 5.57 -4.96 11.24
C LEU A 4 6.19 -6.36 11.08
N HIS A 5 7.22 -6.49 10.24
CA HIS A 5 7.75 -7.78 9.82
C HIS A 5 9.23 -7.99 10.18
N SER A 6 9.84 -7.08 10.95
CA SER A 6 11.26 -7.12 11.31
C SER A 6 12.21 -7.19 10.11
N THR A 7 11.80 -6.64 8.97
CA THR A 7 12.63 -6.53 7.77
C THR A 7 13.66 -5.40 7.92
N LYS A 8 14.66 -5.38 7.04
CA LYS A 8 15.73 -4.37 7.00
C LYS A 8 15.73 -3.56 5.70
N PHE A 9 14.55 -3.16 5.21
CA PHE A 9 14.47 -2.28 4.06
C PHE A 9 15.09 -0.91 4.39
N LYS A 10 15.70 -0.27 3.38
CA LYS A 10 16.30 1.05 3.54
C LYS A 10 15.19 2.06 3.90
N VAL A 11 15.38 2.81 4.98
CA VAL A 11 14.48 3.91 5.39
C VAL A 11 15.16 5.23 5.09
N MET A 12 14.36 6.25 4.80
CA MET A 12 14.84 7.61 4.56
C MET A 12 15.64 8.08 5.79
N ASP A 13 16.82 8.63 5.53
CA ASP A 13 17.60 9.30 6.56
C ASP A 13 17.20 10.78 6.57
N ALA A 14 16.44 11.17 7.59
CA ALA A 14 15.96 12.54 7.73
C ALA A 14 17.09 13.58 7.83
N SER A 15 18.30 13.18 8.25
CA SER A 15 19.46 14.08 8.31
C SER A 15 19.96 14.50 6.93
N GLN A 16 19.64 13.73 5.89
CA GLN A 16 20.03 13.98 4.51
C GLN A 16 18.95 14.74 3.72
N GLY A 17 17.80 15.05 4.32
CA GLY A 17 16.67 15.69 3.66
C GLY A 17 15.61 14.70 3.14
N ILE A 18 14.53 15.24 2.56
CA ILE A 18 13.42 14.45 2.03
C ILE A 18 13.77 13.98 0.61
N HIS A 19 14.21 12.73 0.49
CA HIS A 19 14.63 12.13 -0.78
C HIS A 19 14.03 10.75 -1.01
N GLN A 20 13.87 10.39 -2.28
CA GLN A 20 13.43 9.05 -2.62
C GLN A 20 14.43 8.00 -2.11
N THR A 21 13.92 7.08 -1.28
CA THR A 21 14.75 6.06 -0.63
C THR A 21 14.63 4.70 -1.29
N THR A 22 13.40 4.26 -1.59
CA THR A 22 13.13 3.01 -2.29
C THR A 22 13.02 3.31 -3.78
N LYS A 23 13.93 2.72 -4.57
CA LYS A 23 13.87 2.73 -6.04
C LYS A 23 13.57 1.32 -6.53
N GLY A 24 12.53 1.14 -7.32
CA GLY A 24 12.10 -0.16 -7.82
C GLY A 24 11.23 -0.96 -6.83
N ILE A 25 11.36 -2.28 -6.90
CA ILE A 25 10.65 -3.24 -6.07
C ILE A 25 11.70 -4.05 -5.30
N TRP A 26 11.55 -4.12 -3.99
CA TRP A 26 12.43 -4.85 -3.10
C TRP A 26 11.68 -6.01 -2.46
N VAL A 27 12.36 -7.13 -2.29
CA VAL A 27 11.79 -8.32 -1.64
C VAL A 27 12.69 -8.74 -0.49
N ALA A 28 12.09 -9.00 0.67
CA ALA A 28 12.79 -9.56 1.82
C ALA A 28 11.97 -10.68 2.43
N LYS A 29 12.66 -11.73 2.87
CA LYS A 29 12.07 -12.76 3.71
C LYS A 29 11.91 -12.23 5.13
N CYS A 30 10.72 -12.40 5.71
CA CYS A 30 10.48 -12.04 7.10
C CYS A 30 11.25 -13.01 7.99
N PRO A 31 12.10 -12.53 8.91
CA PRO A 31 12.89 -13.40 9.78
C PRO A 31 12.05 -14.08 10.86
N LEU A 32 10.88 -13.52 11.18
CA LEU A 32 9.98 -14.09 12.18
C LEU A 32 9.20 -15.28 11.59
N PRO A 33 9.09 -16.39 12.32
CA PRO A 33 8.26 -17.51 11.90
C PRO A 33 6.79 -17.07 11.81
N ASN A 34 6.05 -17.71 10.91
CA ASN A 34 4.64 -17.43 10.76
C ASN A 34 3.91 -17.77 12.07
N PRO A 35 3.19 -16.82 12.70
CA PRO A 35 2.54 -17.04 14.00
C PRO A 35 1.48 -18.14 13.98
N ASN A 36 0.96 -18.49 12.79
CA ASN A 36 -0.02 -19.55 12.61
C ASN A 36 0.60 -20.89 12.16
N GLY A 37 1.93 -21.05 12.24
CA GLY A 37 2.62 -22.26 11.79
C GLY A 37 2.59 -22.49 10.27
N GLY A 38 2.26 -21.45 9.50
CA GLY A 38 2.17 -21.50 8.04
C GLY A 38 3.51 -21.28 7.31
N PRO A 39 3.48 -21.18 5.97
CA PRO A 39 4.68 -20.93 5.16
C PRO A 39 5.31 -19.57 5.48
N GLU A 40 6.58 -19.44 5.07
CA GLU A 40 7.39 -18.24 5.26
C GLU A 40 6.74 -17.02 4.63
N ILE A 41 6.85 -15.87 5.30
CA ILE A 41 6.26 -14.62 4.82
C ILE A 41 7.32 -13.88 4.01
N LEU A 42 7.02 -13.57 2.75
CA LEU A 42 7.80 -12.68 1.92
C LEU A 42 7.17 -11.29 1.94
N ALA A 43 7.96 -10.29 2.30
CA ALA A 43 7.60 -8.89 2.25
C ALA A 43 8.10 -8.28 0.94
N VAL A 44 7.22 -7.60 0.22
CA VAL A 44 7.55 -6.81 -0.96
C VAL A 44 7.36 -5.34 -0.61
N ASP A 45 8.41 -4.53 -0.79
CA ASP A 45 8.38 -3.07 -0.61
C ASP A 45 8.55 -2.40 -1.96
N THR A 46 7.63 -1.49 -2.29
CA THR A 46 7.62 -0.79 -3.58
C THR A 46 7.99 0.66 -3.38
N GLU A 47 8.64 1.22 -4.40
CA GLU A 47 8.85 2.66 -4.52
C GLU A 47 7.56 3.47 -4.30
N GLY A 48 7.69 4.60 -3.60
CA GLY A 48 6.57 5.50 -3.33
C GLY A 48 6.09 6.22 -4.58
N SER A 49 4.76 6.36 -4.71
CA SER A 49 4.08 6.95 -5.87
C SER A 49 4.08 8.48 -5.92
N ASP A 50 4.43 9.15 -4.82
CA ASP A 50 4.28 10.61 -4.67
C ASP A 50 5.62 11.35 -4.70
N GLY A 51 6.67 10.72 -5.25
CA GLY A 51 7.99 11.32 -5.37
C GLY A 51 8.05 12.30 -6.54
N SER A 52 8.48 13.54 -6.30
CA SER A 52 8.70 14.56 -7.34
C SER A 52 9.85 14.23 -8.30
N GLU A 53 10.56 13.13 -8.07
CA GLU A 53 11.74 12.70 -8.84
C GLU A 53 11.37 12.00 -10.16
N ARG A 54 10.09 11.70 -10.40
CA ARG A 54 9.58 11.20 -11.68
C ARG A 54 8.58 12.21 -12.24
N GLU A 55 8.81 12.65 -13.48
CA GLU A 55 7.84 13.41 -14.27
C GLU A 55 6.54 12.60 -14.44
N ASP A 56 5.42 13.26 -14.80
CA ASP A 56 3.99 12.84 -14.87
C ASP A 56 3.64 11.42 -15.40
N ASP A 57 4.60 10.57 -15.76
CA ASP A 57 4.41 9.21 -16.24
C ASP A 57 4.09 8.22 -15.09
N THR A 58 2.81 8.17 -14.72
CA THR A 58 2.24 7.21 -13.76
C THR A 58 2.29 5.73 -14.19
N LYS A 59 2.94 5.40 -15.33
CA LYS A 59 3.01 4.03 -15.84
C LYS A 59 3.75 3.10 -14.90
N PHE A 60 4.81 3.58 -14.26
CA PHE A 60 5.62 2.75 -13.38
C PHE A 60 4.84 2.31 -12.13
N GLU A 61 4.10 3.23 -11.52
CA GLU A 61 3.24 3.00 -10.36
C GLU A 61 2.12 2.04 -10.73
N LYS A 62 1.48 2.23 -11.89
CA LYS A 62 0.45 1.32 -12.42
C LYS A 62 0.97 -0.10 -12.61
N GLN A 63 2.13 -0.25 -13.26
CA GLN A 63 2.73 -1.55 -13.52
C GLN A 63 3.16 -2.24 -12.22
N THR A 64 3.79 -1.49 -11.31
CA THR A 64 4.24 -1.99 -10.02
C THR A 64 3.06 -2.42 -9.14
N ALA A 65 1.98 -1.64 -9.09
CA ALA A 65 0.77 -1.98 -8.35
C ALA A 65 0.09 -3.23 -8.92
N LEU A 66 -0.02 -3.35 -10.24
CA LEU A 66 -0.57 -4.53 -10.90
C LEU A 66 0.27 -5.78 -10.66
N PHE A 67 1.60 -5.63 -10.71
CA PHE A 67 2.53 -6.72 -10.40
C PHE A 67 2.34 -7.20 -8.96
N CYS A 68 2.28 -6.28 -7.99
CA CYS A 68 2.08 -6.61 -6.58
C CYS A 68 0.75 -7.32 -6.33
N LEU A 69 -0.34 -6.88 -6.98
CA LEU A 69 -1.64 -7.55 -6.88
C LEU A 69 -1.63 -8.95 -7.51
N ALA A 70 -0.89 -9.15 -8.61
CA ALA A 70 -0.80 -10.45 -9.26
C ALA A 70 -0.10 -11.49 -8.38
N ILE A 71 0.98 -11.09 -7.68
CA ILE A 71 1.82 -12.03 -6.93
C ILE A 71 1.42 -12.18 -5.46
N SER A 72 0.81 -11.16 -4.85
CA SER A 72 0.62 -11.10 -3.39
C SER A 72 -0.70 -11.70 -2.96
N ASN A 73 -0.74 -12.34 -1.79
CA ASN A 73 -2.00 -12.74 -1.14
C ASN A 73 -2.63 -11.58 -0.37
N THR A 74 -1.80 -10.69 0.16
CA THR A 74 -2.19 -9.48 0.88
C THR A 74 -1.40 -8.30 0.34
N VAL A 75 -2.07 -7.20 0.04
CA VAL A 75 -1.43 -5.94 -0.33
C VAL A 75 -1.79 -4.88 0.70
N ILE A 76 -0.78 -4.22 1.25
CA ILE A 76 -0.92 -3.15 2.22
C ILE A 76 -0.85 -1.82 1.47
N VAL A 77 -1.92 -1.03 1.53
CA VAL A 77 -1.99 0.32 0.97
C VAL A 77 -1.77 1.30 2.10
N ASN A 78 -0.62 1.98 2.06
CA ASN A 78 -0.15 2.86 3.10
C ASN A 78 -0.50 4.32 2.77
N MET A 79 -1.49 4.90 3.45
CA MET A 79 -2.05 6.21 3.12
C MET A 79 -1.96 7.17 4.31
N MET A 80 -1.78 8.46 4.05
CA MET A 80 -1.83 9.50 5.09
C MET A 80 -3.29 9.95 5.28
N CYS A 81 -3.77 10.10 6.53
CA CYS A 81 -5.19 10.37 6.77
C CYS A 81 -5.69 11.65 6.08
N CYS A 82 -4.86 12.69 6.01
CA CYS A 82 -5.23 13.96 5.40
C CYS A 82 -5.37 13.90 3.87
N THR A 83 -4.89 12.84 3.21
CA THR A 83 -4.99 12.70 1.75
C THR A 83 -6.21 11.92 1.28
N ILE A 84 -6.96 11.29 2.19
CA ILE A 84 -8.12 10.44 1.87
C ILE A 84 -9.22 11.19 1.11
N GLY A 85 -9.45 12.46 1.47
CA GLY A 85 -10.43 13.33 0.81
C GLY A 85 -9.91 14.05 -0.44
N LEU A 86 -8.61 13.96 -0.74
CA LEU A 86 -8.02 14.61 -1.89
C LEU A 86 -8.07 13.67 -3.10
N ASN A 87 -8.68 14.13 -4.19
CA ASN A 87 -8.79 13.35 -5.42
C ASN A 87 -7.42 12.89 -5.95
N ASN A 88 -6.40 13.76 -5.93
CA ASN A 88 -5.07 13.43 -6.41
C ASN A 88 -4.08 13.03 -5.30
N GLY A 89 -4.22 13.58 -4.09
CA GLY A 89 -3.29 13.30 -2.98
C GLY A 89 -3.43 11.89 -2.39
N GLY A 90 -4.58 11.24 -2.56
CA GLY A 90 -4.82 9.87 -2.07
C GLY A 90 -4.56 8.78 -3.11
N ASN A 91 -3.99 9.08 -4.27
CA ASN A 91 -3.82 8.13 -5.37
C ASN A 91 -5.11 7.41 -5.81
N ARG A 92 -6.29 8.05 -5.62
CA ARG A 92 -7.59 7.47 -5.98
C ARG A 92 -7.67 7.08 -7.47
N PRO A 93 -7.16 7.88 -8.45
CA PRO A 93 -7.17 7.51 -9.87
C PRO A 93 -6.30 6.27 -10.17
N LEU A 94 -5.16 6.15 -9.51
CA LEU A 94 -4.26 5.00 -9.61
C LEU A 94 -4.96 3.75 -9.08
N LEU A 95 -5.48 3.81 -7.84
CA LEU A 95 -6.20 2.69 -7.21
C LEU A 95 -7.39 2.25 -8.05
N ARG A 96 -8.20 3.18 -8.55
CA ARG A 96 -9.35 2.86 -9.43
C ARG A 96 -8.91 2.13 -10.70
N THR A 97 -7.91 2.65 -11.40
CA THR A 97 -7.38 2.03 -12.62
C THR A 97 -6.87 0.62 -12.33
N VAL A 98 -6.14 0.46 -11.23
CA VAL A 98 -5.55 -0.81 -10.82
C VAL A 98 -6.64 -1.84 -10.48
N PHE A 99 -7.69 -1.46 -9.74
CA PHE A 99 -8.82 -2.35 -9.44
C PHE A 99 -9.65 -2.71 -10.67
N ASP A 100 -9.90 -1.75 -11.57
CA ASP A 100 -10.61 -2.03 -12.81
C ASP A 100 -9.86 -3.07 -13.66
N VAL A 101 -8.53 -2.92 -13.77
CA VAL A 101 -7.69 -3.91 -14.47
C VAL A 101 -7.67 -5.24 -13.73
N MET A 102 -7.62 -5.23 -12.39
CA MET A 102 -7.62 -6.45 -11.60
C MET A 102 -8.91 -7.27 -11.85
N ILE A 103 -10.08 -6.64 -11.71
CA ILE A 103 -11.38 -7.28 -11.92
C ILE A 103 -11.51 -7.83 -13.35
N ARG A 104 -10.99 -7.09 -14.35
CA ARG A 104 -11.06 -7.49 -15.76
C ARG A 104 -10.07 -8.59 -16.14
N LYS A 105 -8.86 -8.60 -15.57
CA LYS A 105 -7.78 -9.51 -15.99
C LYS A 105 -7.67 -10.77 -15.13
N PHE A 106 -8.01 -10.71 -13.85
CA PHE A 106 -7.94 -11.88 -12.98
C PHE A 106 -9.30 -12.59 -12.94
N CYS A 107 -9.64 -13.28 -14.03
CA CYS A 107 -10.84 -14.15 -14.13
C CYS A 107 -10.77 -15.42 -13.24
N ALA A 108 -9.66 -15.67 -12.56
CA ALA A 108 -9.49 -16.79 -11.64
C ALA A 108 -9.88 -16.37 -10.21
N PRO A 109 -10.43 -17.28 -9.37
CA PRO A 109 -10.91 -16.97 -8.01
C PRO A 109 -9.76 -16.80 -7.00
N ARG A 110 -8.75 -15.98 -7.31
CA ARG A 110 -7.69 -15.64 -6.37
C ARG A 110 -8.17 -14.49 -5.49
N LYS A 111 -8.45 -14.79 -4.22
CA LYS A 111 -8.77 -13.79 -3.21
C LYS A 111 -7.50 -13.07 -2.78
N VAL A 112 -7.39 -11.79 -3.12
CA VAL A 112 -6.35 -10.90 -2.60
C VAL A 112 -6.96 -10.05 -1.50
N THR A 113 -6.29 -9.99 -0.34
CA THR A 113 -6.73 -9.16 0.79
C THR A 113 -6.09 -7.78 0.68
N LEU A 114 -6.90 -6.73 0.79
CA LEU A 114 -6.43 -5.34 0.76
C LEU A 114 -6.54 -4.74 2.16
N VAL A 115 -5.40 -4.30 2.68
CA VAL A 115 -5.29 -3.71 4.02
C VAL A 115 -4.93 -2.25 3.86
N PHE A 116 -5.80 -1.36 4.31
CA PHE A 116 -5.55 0.08 4.28
C PHE A 116 -4.98 0.49 5.64
N VAL A 117 -3.73 0.94 5.62
CA VAL A 117 -3.04 1.46 6.81
C VAL A 117 -3.07 2.96 6.72
N LEU A 118 -3.80 3.57 7.64
CA LEU A 118 -3.94 5.02 7.74
C LEU A 118 -2.90 5.56 8.73
N ARG A 119 -2.01 6.41 8.22
CA ARG A 119 -0.94 7.09 8.97
C ARG A 119 -1.37 8.49 9.37
N ASP A 120 -0.74 9.00 10.42
CA ASP A 120 -0.88 10.37 10.91
C ASP A 120 -2.33 10.71 11.28
N LYS A 121 -2.73 10.24 12.47
CA LYS A 121 -4.07 10.44 13.03
C LYS A 121 -4.44 11.92 12.94
N ASN A 122 -5.56 12.20 12.29
CA ASN A 122 -6.17 13.53 12.29
C ASN A 122 -7.37 13.56 13.25
N GLU A 123 -8.01 14.73 13.36
CA GLU A 123 -9.21 14.91 14.20
C GLU A 123 -10.45 14.16 13.64
N CYS A 124 -10.38 13.66 12.41
CA CYS A 124 -11.49 12.96 11.78
C CYS A 124 -11.68 11.56 12.41
N PRO A 125 -12.90 11.21 12.84
CA PRO A 125 -13.21 9.86 13.28
C PRO A 125 -12.92 8.82 12.20
N LEU A 126 -12.40 7.66 12.61
CA LEU A 126 -12.05 6.56 11.69
C LEU A 126 -13.24 6.12 10.83
N ASP A 127 -14.44 6.08 11.41
CA ASP A 127 -15.66 5.64 10.72
C ASP A 127 -15.97 6.51 9.49
N LYS A 128 -15.72 7.83 9.59
CA LYS A 128 -15.91 8.76 8.47
C LYS A 128 -14.83 8.61 7.40
N LEU A 129 -13.59 8.36 7.81
CA LEU A 129 -12.49 8.09 6.87
C LEU A 129 -12.75 6.78 6.11
N GLU A 130 -13.28 5.76 6.80
CA GLU A 130 -13.70 4.51 6.21
C GLU A 130 -14.81 4.70 5.18
N GLU A 131 -15.83 5.50 5.50
CA GLU A 131 -16.91 5.85 4.56
C GLU A 131 -16.35 6.52 3.29
N GLN A 132 -15.50 7.54 3.44
CA GLN A 132 -14.88 8.26 2.32
C GLN A 132 -13.98 7.39 1.44
N LEU A 133 -13.28 6.42 2.04
CA LEU A 133 -12.49 5.43 1.30
C LEU A 133 -13.41 4.47 0.52
N LYS A 134 -14.47 3.98 1.15
CA LYS A 134 -15.45 3.08 0.53
C LYS A 134 -16.19 3.73 -0.63
N GLU A 135 -16.58 4.99 -0.51
CA GLU A 135 -17.23 5.74 -1.60
C GLU A 135 -16.37 5.79 -2.87
N GLY A 136 -15.03 5.86 -2.72
CA GLY A 136 -14.10 5.87 -3.84
C GLY A 136 -13.79 4.49 -4.42
N MET A 137 -14.21 3.41 -3.76
CA MET A 137 -13.76 2.05 -4.03
C MET A 137 -14.92 1.09 -4.26
N TYR A 138 -15.24 0.82 -5.52
CA TYR A 138 -16.31 -0.11 -5.87
C TYR A 138 -15.90 -1.56 -5.54
N LYS A 139 -16.67 -2.24 -4.67
CA LYS A 139 -16.61 -3.70 -4.41
C LYS A 139 -15.29 -4.25 -3.83
N VAL A 140 -14.60 -3.50 -2.96
CA VAL A 140 -13.42 -4.02 -2.23
C VAL A 140 -13.76 -4.28 -0.77
N LYS A 141 -13.42 -5.48 -0.26
CA LYS A 141 -13.46 -5.76 1.18
C LYS A 141 -12.26 -5.07 1.84
N ILE A 142 -12.52 -4.00 2.56
CA ILE A 142 -11.51 -3.21 3.27
C ILE A 142 -11.41 -3.72 4.71
N ILE A 143 -10.19 -4.06 5.14
CA ILE A 143 -9.89 -4.36 6.54
C ILE A 143 -9.04 -3.20 7.06
N PHE A 144 -9.59 -2.46 8.04
CA PHE A 144 -8.87 -1.41 8.75
C PHE A 144 -8.09 -2.02 9.90
N ASN A 145 -6.79 -1.78 9.94
CA ASN A 145 -5.99 -2.04 11.12
C ASN A 145 -5.18 -0.80 11.48
N CYS A 146 -5.64 -0.09 12.50
CA CYS A 146 -4.96 1.07 13.05
C CYS A 146 -4.05 0.59 14.19
N HIS A 147 -2.81 0.22 13.85
CA HIS A 147 -1.78 -0.01 14.86
C HIS A 147 -0.86 1.20 14.93
N LYS A 148 -0.60 1.66 16.16
CA LYS A 148 0.50 2.58 16.45
C LYS A 148 1.80 1.84 16.14
N PHE A 149 2.40 2.12 14.99
CA PHE A 149 3.82 1.81 14.79
C PHE A 149 4.59 3.03 15.28
N SER A 150 4.87 3.04 16.58
CA SER A 150 5.85 3.93 17.21
C SER A 150 7.26 3.53 16.81
#